data_AF-J9Y4I8-F1
#
_entry.id   AF-J9Y4I8-F1
#
_cell.length_a   1.000
_cell.length_b   1.000
_cell.length_c   1.000
_cell.angle_alpha   90.00
_cell.angle_beta   90.00
_cell.angle_gamma   90.00
#
_symmetry.space_group_name_H-M   'P 1'
#
loop_
_entity.id
_entity.type
_entity.pdbx_description
1 polymer ?
#
loop_
_entity_poly.entity_id
_entity_poly.type
_entity_poly.pdbx_seq_one_letter_code
_entity_poly.pdbx_strand_id
1 'polypeptide(L)'
;MLGGGNEAISTIPGLNQIQFEGFCRFIDQGLTEELYKFPKIEDTDQEIEFQLFGETYQLVEPLIKERDAIYESLTYSSELYVSAGLI
;
A
#
# COMPACT_ATOMS: atom_id res chain seq x y z
N MET A 1 25.39 12.51 -3.90
CA MET A 1 26.07 12.57 -2.59
C MET A 1 25.18 13.32 -1.62
N LEU A 2 24.60 12.62 -0.65
CA LEU A 2 24.13 13.17 0.63
C LEU A 2 24.61 12.20 1.71
N GLY A 3 25.94 12.10 1.82
CA GLY A 3 26.61 11.52 2.98
C GLY A 3 26.77 12.64 4.00
N GLY A 4 25.91 12.64 5.01
CA GLY A 4 25.99 13.52 6.16
C GLY A 4 25.35 12.78 7.32
N GLY A 5 26.19 12.06 8.07
CA GLY A 5 25.77 11.41 9.30
C GLY A 5 25.35 12.47 10.31
N ASN A 6 24.05 12.56 10.56
CA ASN A 6 23.55 13.14 11.79
C ASN A 6 23.41 11.98 12.78
N GLU A 7 24.38 11.92 13.69
CA GLU A 7 24.20 11.27 14.98
C GLU A 7 22.84 11.69 15.55
N ALA A 8 22.12 10.70 16.09
CA ALA A 8 20.73 10.78 16.51
C ALA A 8 20.49 11.91 17.55
N ILE A 9 20.27 13.13 17.08
CA ILE A 9 19.49 14.11 17.81
C ILE A 9 18.04 13.65 17.63
N SER A 10 17.48 12.99 18.65
CA SER A 10 16.03 12.68 18.75
C SER A 10 15.24 13.98 18.84
N THR A 11 15.21 14.71 17.74
CA THR A 11 14.28 15.82 17.57
C THR A 11 12.92 15.17 17.35
N ILE A 12 11.90 15.61 18.09
CA ILE A 12 10.53 15.14 17.89
C ILE A 12 10.19 15.40 16.41
N PRO A 13 9.86 14.37 15.62
CA PRO A 13 9.58 14.56 14.21
C PRO A 13 8.37 15.48 14.06
N GLY A 14 8.39 16.32 13.02
CA GLY A 14 7.25 17.19 12.73
C GLY A 14 6.01 16.36 12.44
N LEU A 15 4.82 16.86 12.80
CA LEU A 15 3.56 16.12 12.58
C LEU A 15 3.37 15.70 11.11
N ASN A 16 3.76 16.56 10.16
CA ASN A 16 3.72 16.23 8.73
C ASN A 16 4.69 15.09 8.38
N GLN A 17 5.90 15.10 8.95
CA GLN A 17 6.89 14.04 8.73
C GLN A 17 6.37 12.68 9.21
N ILE A 18 5.74 12.63 10.39
CA ILE A 18 5.15 11.39 10.92
C ILE A 18 4.10 10.83 9.96
N GLN A 19 3.22 11.69 9.43
CA GLN A 19 2.17 11.27 8.50
C GLN A 19 2.76 10.77 7.17
N PHE A 20 3.72 11.51 6.62
CA PHE A 20 4.35 11.17 5.35
C PHE A 20 5.15 9.86 5.45
N GLU A 21 5.99 9.71 6.48
CA GLU A 21 6.76 8.48 6.71
C GLU A 21 5.84 7.28 6.98
N GLY A 22 4.74 7.49 7.73
CA GLY A 22 3.74 6.46 7.96
C GLY A 22 3.09 5.98 6.67
N PHE A 23 2.71 6.91 5.78
CA PHE A 23 2.14 6.58 4.48
C PHE A 23 3.16 5.86 3.58
N CYS A 24 4.39 6.36 3.44
CA CYS A 24 5.43 5.70 2.64
C CYS A 24 5.71 4.29 3.16
N ARG A 25 5.85 4.10 4.47
CA ARG A 25 6.05 2.77 5.07
C ARG A 25 4.89 1.83 4.78
N PHE A 26 3.65 2.32 4.83
CA PHE A 26 2.49 1.51 4.49
C PHE A 26 2.56 1.01 3.04
N ILE A 27 2.90 1.87 2.08
CA ILE A 27 3.04 1.48 0.68
C ILE A 27 4.23 0.53 0.49
N ASP A 28 5.41 0.90 0.98
CA ASP A 28 6.66 0.17 0.71
C ASP A 28 6.71 -1.22 1.38
N GLN A 29 6.06 -1.38 2.53
CA GLN A 29 6.17 -2.59 3.36
C GLN A 29 4.80 -3.10 3.81
N GLY A 30 3.98 -2.23 4.38
CA GLY A 30 2.72 -2.62 5.02
C GLY A 30 1.76 -3.33 4.08
N LEU A 31 1.62 -2.86 2.85
CA LEU A 31 0.72 -3.46 1.86
C LEU A 31 1.19 -4.87 1.47
N THR A 32 2.49 -5.05 1.20
CA THR A 32 3.06 -6.38 0.92
C THR A 32 2.90 -7.32 2.11
N GLU A 33 3.14 -6.86 3.33
CA GLU A 33 2.98 -7.65 4.55
C GLU A 33 1.53 -8.14 4.72
N GLU A 34 0.54 -7.29 4.46
CA GLU A 34 -0.86 -7.67 4.57
C GLU A 34 -1.31 -8.61 3.43
N LEU A 35 -0.83 -8.39 2.21
CA LEU A 35 -1.09 -9.30 1.08
C LEU A 35 -0.50 -10.70 1.34
N TYR A 36 0.70 -10.76 1.96
CA TYR A 36 1.33 -12.03 2.31
C TYR A 36 0.61 -12.78 3.45
N LYS A 37 0.01 -12.06 4.40
CA LYS A 37 -0.78 -12.64 5.50
C LYS A 37 -2.18 -13.07 5.05
N PHE A 38 -2.62 -12.64 3.86
CA PHE A 38 -3.96 -12.95 3.38
C PHE A 38 -4.15 -14.46 3.25
N PRO A 39 -5.16 -15.05 3.91
CA PRO A 39 -5.34 -16.49 3.90
C PRO A 39 -5.86 -16.98 2.55
N LYS A 40 -5.60 -18.25 2.26
CA LYS A 40 -6.33 -18.97 1.22
C LYS A 40 -7.79 -19.13 1.65
N ILE A 41 -8.70 -19.03 0.70
CA ILE A 41 -10.13 -19.22 0.92
C ILE A 41 -10.52 -20.52 0.22
N GLU A 42 -10.95 -21.49 1.00
CA GLU A 42 -11.40 -22.80 0.53
C GLU A 42 -12.93 -22.87 0.62
N ASP A 43 -13.55 -23.62 -0.30
CA ASP A 43 -14.96 -23.97 -0.18
C ASP A 43 -15.18 -25.06 0.88
N THR A 44 -16.45 -25.46 1.10
CA THR A 44 -16.78 -26.38 2.21
C THR A 44 -16.17 -27.77 2.02
N ASP A 45 -16.07 -28.22 0.77
CA ASP A 45 -15.60 -29.55 0.44
C ASP A 45 -14.10 -29.55 0.03
N GLN A 46 -13.43 -28.39 0.07
CA GLN A 46 -12.02 -28.18 -0.30
C GLN A 46 -11.68 -28.57 -1.74
N GLU A 47 -12.66 -28.52 -2.63
CA GLU A 47 -12.47 -28.76 -4.06
C GLU A 47 -12.02 -27.50 -4.80
N ILE A 48 -12.27 -26.31 -4.23
CA ILE A 48 -11.95 -25.02 -4.82
C ILE A 48 -11.13 -24.19 -3.84
N GLU A 49 -10.00 -23.66 -4.30
CA GLU A 49 -9.12 -22.78 -3.53
C GLU A 49 -8.94 -21.43 -4.23
N PHE A 50 -9.18 -20.35 -3.51
CA PHE A 50 -8.79 -19.00 -3.92
C PHE A 50 -7.57 -18.54 -3.12
N GLN A 51 -6.59 -17.97 -3.83
CA GLN A 51 -5.40 -17.38 -3.20
C GLN A 51 -4.98 -16.09 -3.89
N LEU A 52 -4.46 -15.15 -3.10
CA LEU A 52 -3.75 -13.98 -3.61
C LEU A 52 -2.26 -14.28 -3.71
N PHE A 53 -1.63 -13.83 -4.79
CA PHE A 53 -0.19 -13.84 -4.98
C PHE A 53 0.37 -12.48 -4.56
N GLY A 54 0.66 -12.36 -3.26
CA GLY A 54 1.10 -11.13 -2.62
C GLY A 54 2.55 -10.72 -2.91
N GLU A 55 3.31 -11.52 -3.66
CA GLU A 55 4.72 -11.24 -3.99
C GLU A 55 4.88 -10.01 -4.87
N THR A 56 3.87 -9.71 -5.71
CA THR A 56 3.86 -8.54 -6.58
C THR A 56 2.46 -7.94 -6.66
N TYR A 57 2.36 -6.64 -6.39
CA TYR A 57 1.17 -5.83 -6.66
C TYR A 57 1.55 -4.60 -7.49
N GLN A 58 0.56 -3.96 -8.10
CA GLN A 58 0.75 -2.72 -8.83
C GLN A 58 -0.20 -1.64 -8.30
N LEU A 59 0.36 -0.46 -8.03
CA LEU A 59 -0.39 0.77 -7.77
C LEU A 59 -0.34 1.66 -9.02
N VAL A 60 -1.49 2.09 -9.51
CA VAL A 60 -1.60 2.96 -10.69
C VAL A 60 -1.78 4.41 -10.26
N GLU A 61 -1.03 5.31 -10.89
CA GLU A 61 -1.19 6.74 -10.64
C GLU A 61 -2.64 7.17 -10.90
N PRO A 62 -3.26 7.94 -10.00
CA PRO A 62 -4.63 8.44 -10.19
C PRO A 62 -4.77 9.19 -11.53
N LEU A 63 -5.85 8.89 -12.26
CA LEU A 63 -6.10 9.48 -13.58
C LEU A 63 -6.47 10.96 -13.52
N ILE A 64 -7.04 11.41 -12.40
CA ILE A 64 -7.45 12.79 -12.13
C ILE A 64 -6.44 13.45 -11.19
N LYS A 65 -6.33 14.78 -11.21
CA LYS A 65 -5.49 15.51 -10.24
C LYS A 65 -6.24 15.78 -8.94
N GLU A 66 -5.49 16.13 -7.89
CA GLU A 66 -6.02 16.34 -6.55
C GLU A 66 -7.08 17.45 -6.49
N ARG A 67 -6.91 18.50 -7.29
CA ARG A 67 -7.87 19.61 -7.37
C ARG A 67 -9.16 19.23 -8.08
N ASP A 68 -9.05 18.41 -9.11
CA ASP A 68 -10.21 17.93 -9.87
C ASP A 68 -11.04 16.99 -8.98
N ALA A 69 -10.38 16.11 -8.21
CA ALA A 69 -11.06 15.27 -7.22
C ALA A 69 -11.84 16.11 -6.18
N ILE A 70 -11.26 17.22 -5.69
CA ILE A 70 -11.98 18.13 -4.78
C ILE A 70 -13.17 18.78 -5.47
N TYR A 71 -12.98 19.32 -6.68
CA TYR A 71 -14.03 20.04 -7.40
C TYR A 71 -15.21 19.15 -7.74
N GLU A 72 -14.94 17.92 -8.19
CA GLU A 72 -15.94 16.93 -8.55
C GLU A 72 -16.47 16.15 -7.35
N SER A 73 -15.99 16.44 -6.13
CA SER A 73 -16.35 15.72 -4.89
C SER A 73 -16.10 14.21 -4.98
N LEU A 74 -14.97 13.82 -5.57
CA LEU A 74 -14.49 12.46 -5.70
C LEU A 74 -13.36 12.15 -4.72
N THR A 75 -13.12 10.87 -4.46
CA THR A 75 -11.95 10.41 -3.71
C THR A 75 -10.72 10.37 -4.62
N TYR A 76 -9.62 11.00 -4.20
CA TYR A 76 -8.32 10.88 -4.87
C TYR A 76 -7.66 9.56 -4.46
N SER A 77 -7.76 8.53 -5.30
CA SER A 77 -7.31 7.17 -4.99
C SER A 77 -6.45 6.55 -6.10
N SER A 78 -5.49 5.72 -5.70
CA SER A 78 -4.73 4.84 -6.58
C SER A 78 -5.46 3.51 -6.74
N GLU A 79 -5.50 2.97 -7.96
CA GLU A 79 -5.99 1.61 -8.19
C GLU A 79 -4.91 0.61 -7.74
N LEU A 80 -5.33 -0.49 -7.10
CA LEU A 80 -4.48 -1.58 -6.64
C LEU A 80 -4.81 -2.84 -7.43
N TYR A 81 -3.81 -3.39 -8.10
CA TYR A 81 -3.90 -4.67 -8.81
C TYR A 81 -3.05 -5.73 -8.11
N VAL A 82 -3.66 -6.88 -7.83
CA VAL A 82 -3.02 -8.04 -7.21
C VAL A 82 -3.37 -9.27 -8.04
N SER A 83 -2.39 -10.12 -8.30
CA SER A 83 -2.65 -11.38 -9.00
C SER A 83 -3.36 -12.36 -8.06
N ALA A 84 -4.35 -13.08 -8.59
CA ALA A 84 -5.10 -14.07 -7.83
C ALA A 84 -5.21 -15.37 -8.64
N GLY A 85 -5.28 -16.49 -7.91
CA GLY A 85 -5.51 -17.82 -8.46
C GLY A 85 -6.82 -18.39 -7.95
N LEU A 86 -7.54 -19.07 -8.84
CA LEU A 86 -8.63 -19.97 -8.50
C LEU A 86 -8.22 -21.35 -9.02
N ILE A 87 -8.06 -22.30 -8.11
CA ILE A 87 -7.66 -23.68 -8.38
C ILE A 87 -8.86 -24.57 -8.15
#